data_AF-A0A8D0FZ75-F1
#
_entry.id   AF-A0A8D0FZ75-F1
#
_cell.length_a   1.000
_cell.length_b   1.000
_cell.length_c   1.000
_cell.angle_alpha   90.00
_cell.angle_beta   90.00
_cell.angle_gamma   90.00
#
_symmetry.space_group_name_H-M   'P 1'
#
loop_
_entity.id
_entity.type
_entity.pdbx_description
1 polymer ?
#
loop_
_entity_poly.entity_id
_entity_poly.type
_entity_poly.pdbx_seq_one_letter_code
_entity_poly.pdbx_strand_id
1 'polypeptide(L)'
;LCGAREPIYNLNRIIQLQAVLEIITNETARALDLLADQATQMRTAIFQHRMVLDYLLAEEGGVCGKLNDSNCCLKIDDNGQVVKQITSGIRKLAHVPVQTWKGWEFDPFSWLPGAPWVKHILCYVAWLW
;
A
#
# COMPACT_ATOMS: atom_id res chain seq x y z
N LEU A 1 13.39 -38.66 4.43
CA LEU A 1 12.66 -38.04 5.55
C LEU A 1 12.93 -36.53 5.54
N CYS A 2 12.24 -35.67 4.78
CA CYS A 2 10.82 -35.34 4.75
C CYS A 2 10.22 -34.86 6.08
N GLY A 3 10.98 -34.04 6.83
CA GLY A 3 10.48 -33.21 7.94
C GLY A 3 10.11 -31.77 7.54
N ALA A 4 10.18 -31.40 6.26
CA ALA A 4 9.98 -30.02 5.82
C ALA A 4 8.50 -29.56 5.75
N ARG A 5 7.55 -30.31 6.31
CA ARG A 5 6.12 -30.02 6.15
C ARG A 5 5.67 -28.78 6.92
N GLU A 6 6.36 -28.44 8.00
CA GLU A 6 6.00 -27.31 8.87
C GLU A 6 6.49 -25.92 8.41
N PRO A 7 7.71 -25.73 7.87
CA PRO A 7 8.13 -24.40 7.38
C PRO A 7 7.42 -23.97 6.07
N ILE A 8 6.95 -24.92 5.25
CA ILE A 8 6.35 -24.62 3.94
C ILE A 8 4.95 -23.99 4.07
N TYR A 9 4.12 -24.49 5.00
CA TYR A 9 2.75 -23.96 5.16
C TYR A 9 2.74 -22.52 5.70
N ASN A 10 3.67 -22.20 6.61
CA ASN A 10 3.80 -20.84 7.17
C ASN A 10 4.31 -19.85 6.11
N LEU A 11 5.24 -20.27 5.26
CA LEU A 11 5.79 -19.41 4.21
C LEU A 11 4.75 -19.05 3.13
N ASN A 12 3.95 -20.02 2.68
CA ASN A 12 2.86 -19.77 1.71
C ASN A 12 1.86 -18.73 2.24
N ARG A 13 1.54 -18.79 3.54
CA ARG A 13 0.63 -17.84 4.18
C ARG A 13 1.22 -16.43 4.27
N ILE A 14 2.51 -16.28 4.54
CA ILE A 14 3.19 -14.97 4.56
C ILE A 14 3.20 -14.34 3.17
N ILE A 15 3.51 -15.12 2.12
CA ILE A 15 3.51 -14.62 0.73
C ILE A 15 2.11 -14.16 0.31
N GLN A 16 1.07 -14.93 0.64
CA GLN A 16 -0.31 -14.54 0.37
C GLN A 16 -0.70 -13.25 1.10
N LEU A 17 -0.35 -13.13 2.38
CA LEU A 17 -0.62 -11.91 3.16
C LEU A 17 0.10 -10.70 2.58
N GLN A 18 1.33 -10.87 2.10
CA GLN A 18 2.11 -9.79 1.50
C GLN A 18 1.49 -9.30 0.18
N ALA A 19 1.04 -10.21 -0.68
CA ALA A 19 0.35 -9.85 -1.92
C ALA A 19 -0.98 -9.13 -1.66
N VAL A 20 -1.77 -9.62 -0.70
CA VAL A 20 -3.03 -8.97 -0.31
C VAL A 20 -2.79 -7.58 0.28
N LEU A 21 -1.74 -7.43 1.10
CA LEU A 21 -1.38 -6.14 1.67
C LEU A 21 -0.97 -5.13 0.60
N GLU A 22 -0.20 -5.53 -0.41
CA GLU A 22 0.18 -4.66 -1.54
C GLU A 22 -1.04 -4.17 -2.32
N ILE A 23 -2.01 -5.06 -2.60
CA ILE A 23 -3.25 -4.69 -3.29
C ILE A 23 -4.07 -3.70 -2.46
N ILE A 24 -4.31 -4.02 -1.19
CA ILE A 24 -5.13 -3.17 -0.30
C ILE A 24 -4.48 -1.81 -0.11
N THR A 25 -3.16 -1.76 0.10
CA THR A 25 -2.45 -0.49 0.30
C THR A 25 -2.42 0.35 -0.97
N ASN A 26 -2.28 -0.24 -2.16
CA ASN A 26 -2.34 0.51 -3.42
C ASN A 26 -3.74 1.07 -3.72
N GLU A 27 -4.80 0.29 -3.46
CA GLU A 27 -6.19 0.77 -3.62
C GLU A 27 -6.54 1.83 -2.58
N THR A 28 -6.16 1.64 -1.32
CA THR A 28 -6.35 2.64 -0.26
C THR A 28 -5.62 3.93 -0.61
N ALA A 29 -4.39 3.82 -1.12
CA ALA A 29 -3.62 4.95 -1.61
C ALA A 29 -4.39 5.69 -2.72
N ARG A 30 -4.92 4.97 -3.72
CA ARG A 30 -5.72 5.57 -4.79
C ARG A 30 -6.96 6.29 -4.28
N ALA A 31 -7.67 5.71 -3.32
CA ALA A 31 -8.83 6.35 -2.71
C ALA A 31 -8.45 7.67 -2.00
N LEU A 32 -7.32 7.69 -1.27
CA LEU A 32 -6.83 8.89 -0.59
C LEU A 32 -6.43 10.00 -1.58
N ASP A 33 -5.81 9.65 -2.71
CA ASP A 33 -5.49 10.63 -3.77
C ASP A 33 -6.76 11.28 -4.33
N LEU A 34 -7.81 10.48 -4.60
CA LEU A 34 -9.09 10.99 -5.11
C LEU A 34 -9.80 11.88 -4.09
N LEU A 35 -9.78 11.51 -2.81
CA LEU A 35 -10.34 12.33 -1.73
C LEU A 35 -9.59 13.65 -1.58
N ALA A 36 -8.26 13.64 -1.71
CA ALA A 36 -7.46 14.86 -1.70
C ALA A 36 -7.84 15.80 -2.85
N ASP A 37 -8.01 15.27 -4.06
CA ASP A 37 -8.44 16.05 -5.22
C ASP A 37 -9.85 16.63 -5.03
N GLN A 38 -10.79 15.82 -4.55
CA GLN A 38 -12.14 16.28 -4.27
C GLN A 38 -12.17 17.38 -3.20
N ALA A 39 -11.36 17.25 -2.15
CA ALA A 39 -11.26 18.25 -1.09
C ALA A 39 -10.74 19.60 -1.62
N THR A 40 -9.71 19.58 -2.48
CA THR A 40 -9.16 20.80 -3.11
C THR A 40 -10.19 21.46 -4.05
N GLN A 41 -10.93 20.67 -4.83
CA GLN A 41 -12.00 21.20 -5.69
C GLN A 41 -13.14 21.82 -4.88
N MET A 42 -13.63 21.11 -3.86
CA MET A 42 -14.71 21.58 -2.99
C MET A 42 -14.31 22.88 -2.29
N ARG A 43 -13.06 22.98 -1.82
CA ARG A 43 -12.53 24.21 -1.23
C ARG A 43 -12.56 25.38 -2.21
N THR A 44 -12.17 25.16 -3.45
CA THR A 44 -12.18 26.22 -4.49
C THR A 44 -13.60 26.70 -4.75
N ALA A 45 -14.57 25.79 -4.84
CA ALA A 45 -15.98 26.13 -4.97
C ALA A 45 -16.49 26.93 -3.75
N ILE A 46 -16.14 26.52 -2.52
CA ILE A 46 -16.49 27.25 -1.31
C ILE A 46 -15.97 28.69 -1.35
N PHE A 47 -14.72 28.91 -1.77
CA PHE A 47 -14.18 30.27 -1.88
C PHE A 47 -14.89 31.11 -2.94
N GLN A 48 -15.25 30.52 -4.09
CA GLN A 48 -16.03 31.20 -5.10
C GLN A 48 -17.42 31.58 -4.59
N HIS A 49 -18.11 30.66 -3.93
CA HIS A 49 -19.42 30.90 -3.34
C HIS A 49 -19.34 32.00 -2.27
N ARG A 50 -18.31 31.97 -1.43
CA ARG A 50 -18.09 32.99 -0.40
C ARG A 50 -17.88 34.37 -1.01
N MET A 51 -17.08 34.48 -2.07
CA MET A 51 -16.87 35.75 -2.78
C MET A 51 -18.18 36.31 -3.35
N VAL A 52 -19.01 35.47 -3.97
CA VAL A 52 -20.30 35.90 -4.53
C VAL A 52 -21.25 36.35 -3.42
N LEU A 53 -21.30 35.60 -2.31
CA LEU A 53 -22.14 35.97 -1.17
C LEU A 53 -21.64 37.26 -0.49
N ASP A 54 -20.33 37.45 -0.36
CA ASP A 54 -19.74 38.67 0.17
C ASP A 54 -20.06 39.89 -0.72
N TYR A 55 -20.11 39.71 -2.04
CA TYR A 55 -20.54 40.74 -2.97
C TYR A 55 -22.04 41.07 -2.82
N LEU A 56 -22.90 40.04 -2.75
CA LEU A 56 -24.34 40.23 -2.57
C LEU A 56 -24.69 40.87 -1.21
N LEU A 57 -23.89 40.60 -0.18
CA LEU A 57 -24.07 41.08 1.19
C LEU A 57 -23.16 42.26 1.51
N ALA A 58 -22.61 42.96 0.51
CA ALA A 58 -21.64 44.03 0.72
C ALA A 58 -22.18 45.16 1.64
N GLU A 59 -23.47 45.48 1.54
CA GLU A 59 -24.13 46.46 2.42
C GLU A 59 -24.24 46.01 3.88
N GLU A 60 -24.29 44.69 4.11
CA GLU A 60 -24.44 44.06 5.43
C GLU A 60 -23.08 43.65 6.03
N GLY A 61 -21.96 44.07 5.43
CA GLY A 61 -20.61 43.69 5.86
C GLY A 61 -20.17 42.30 5.39
N GLY A 62 -20.75 41.81 4.29
CA GLY A 62 -20.49 40.48 3.72
C GLY A 62 -21.14 39.35 4.52
N VAL A 63 -20.78 38.11 4.19
CA VAL A 63 -21.20 36.89 4.90
C VAL A 63 -20.88 37.00 6.39
N CYS A 64 -19.76 37.60 6.71
CA CYS A 64 -19.26 37.74 8.07
C CYS A 64 -20.02 38.75 8.92
N GLY A 65 -20.30 39.94 8.37
CA GLY A 65 -21.14 40.93 9.04
C GLY A 65 -22.56 40.42 9.27
N LYS A 66 -23.12 39.70 8.28
CA LYS A 66 -24.46 39.13 8.38
C LYS A 66 -24.58 37.99 9.39
N LEU A 67 -23.59 37.11 9.47
CA LEU A 67 -23.60 35.98 10.40
C LEU A 67 -23.21 36.35 11.83
N ASN A 68 -22.65 37.56 12.04
CA ASN A 68 -22.14 38.02 13.35
C ASN A 68 -21.22 36.98 14.02
N ASP A 69 -20.46 36.24 13.20
CA ASP A 69 -19.54 35.21 13.67
C ASP A 69 -18.14 35.81 13.87
N SER A 70 -17.56 35.57 15.05
CA SER A 70 -16.19 35.96 15.37
C SER A 70 -15.13 35.26 14.50
N ASN A 71 -15.43 34.08 13.94
CA ASN A 71 -14.51 33.29 13.12
C ASN A 71 -14.65 33.58 11.63
N CYS A 72 -14.67 34.87 11.30
CA CYS A 72 -14.76 35.39 9.94
C CYS A 72 -13.68 34.81 9.00
N CYS A 73 -12.43 34.78 9.45
CA CYS A 73 -11.27 34.37 8.65
C CYS A 73 -10.92 32.89 8.89
N LEU A 74 -11.80 31.99 8.46
CA LEU A 74 -11.51 30.56 8.41
C LEU A 74 -10.50 30.27 7.30
N LYS A 75 -9.25 30.02 7.71
CA LYS A 75 -8.23 29.45 6.83
C LYS A 75 -8.52 27.97 6.66
N ILE A 76 -9.03 27.60 5.49
CA ILE A 76 -9.05 26.21 5.06
C ILE A 76 -7.60 25.89 4.64
N ASP A 77 -6.99 24.80 5.09
CA ASP A 77 -5.61 24.44 4.70
C ASP A 77 -5.58 23.56 3.45
N ASP A 78 -4.52 23.68 2.63
CA ASP A 78 -4.39 22.91 1.38
C ASP A 78 -3.53 21.69 1.64
N ASN A 79 -4.12 20.72 2.31
CA ASN A 79 -3.42 19.50 2.66
C ASN A 79 -3.45 18.46 1.54
N GLY A 80 -4.10 18.75 0.40
CA GLY A 80 -4.24 17.80 -0.70
C GLY A 80 -2.89 17.30 -1.23
N GLN A 81 -1.90 18.21 -1.34
CA GLN A 81 -0.54 17.84 -1.75
C GLN A 81 0.17 16.97 -0.73
N VAL A 82 0.00 17.26 0.57
CA VAL A 82 0.60 16.49 1.66
C VAL A 82 0.04 15.07 1.67
N VAL A 83 -1.29 14.94 1.51
CA VAL A 83 -1.94 13.62 1.39
C VAL A 83 -1.36 12.86 0.22
N LYS A 84 -1.26 13.47 -0.97
CA LYS A 84 -0.66 12.82 -2.15
C LYS A 84 0.79 12.39 -1.95
N GLN A 85 1.59 13.17 -1.22
CA GLN A 85 2.96 12.80 -0.87
C GLN A 85 3.00 11.57 0.04
N ILE A 86 2.16 11.52 1.07
CA ILE A 86 2.02 10.36 1.97
C ILE A 86 1.60 9.13 1.16
N THR A 87 0.59 9.28 0.32
CA THR A 87 0.07 8.23 -0.56
C THR A 87 1.13 7.67 -1.50
N SER A 88 1.95 8.54 -2.10
CA SER A 88 3.10 8.15 -2.92
C SER A 88 4.13 7.35 -2.11
N GLY A 89 4.38 7.76 -0.86
CA GLY A 89 5.22 7.00 0.07
C GLY A 89 4.69 5.60 0.36
N ILE A 90 3.38 5.48 0.62
CA ILE A 90 2.71 4.19 0.84
C ILE A 90 2.89 3.27 -0.37
N ARG A 91 2.66 3.76 -1.59
CA ARG A 91 2.85 2.97 -2.81
C ARG A 91 4.30 2.50 -2.99
N LYS A 92 5.28 3.36 -2.68
CA LYS A 92 6.71 3.00 -2.76
C LYS A 92 7.08 1.90 -1.76
N LEU A 93 6.51 1.94 -0.56
CA LEU A 93 6.74 0.93 0.49
C LEU A 93 6.01 -0.38 0.21
N ALA A 94 4.81 -0.31 -0.36
CA ALA A 94 4.00 -1.46 -0.69
C ALA A 94 4.58 -2.30 -1.85
N HIS A 95 5.36 -1.67 -2.74
CA HIS A 95 5.96 -2.36 -3.87
C HIS A 95 7.06 -3.31 -3.41
N VAL A 96 6.70 -4.58 -3.23
CA VAL A 96 7.66 -5.64 -2.97
C VAL A 96 7.84 -6.42 -4.27
N PRO A 97 9.05 -6.45 -4.86
CA PRO A 97 9.28 -7.28 -6.04
C PRO A 97 8.95 -8.73 -5.67
N VAL A 98 8.20 -9.42 -6.52
CA VAL A 98 7.82 -10.82 -6.31
C VAL A 98 9.08 -11.60 -5.93
N GLN A 99 9.09 -12.15 -4.72
CA GLN A 99 10.21 -12.94 -4.23
C GLN A 99 10.22 -14.21 -5.07
N THR A 100 11.00 -14.22 -6.15
CA THR A 100 11.26 -15.43 -6.93
C THR A 100 12.09 -16.35 -6.05
N TRP A 101 11.42 -17.29 -5.39
CA TRP A 101 12.09 -18.30 -4.58
C TRP A 101 12.92 -19.17 -5.53
N LYS A 102 14.22 -18.89 -5.67
CA LYS A 102 15.16 -19.88 -6.22
C LYS A 102 15.16 -21.03 -5.22
N GLY A 103 14.56 -22.16 -5.64
CA GLY A 103 14.47 -23.38 -4.85
C GLY A 103 15.79 -23.68 -4.15
N TRP A 104 15.74 -24.09 -2.89
CA TRP A 104 16.91 -24.58 -2.17
C TRP A 104 17.55 -25.74 -2.97
N GLU A 105 18.66 -25.48 -3.67
CA GLU A 105 19.62 -26.50 -4.08
C GLU A 105 20.38 -26.99 -2.85
N PHE A 106 19.68 -27.62 -1.91
CA PHE A 106 20.34 -28.45 -0.91
C PHE A 106 20.58 -29.80 -1.57
N ASP A 107 21.78 -30.02 -2.12
CA ASP A 107 22.25 -31.34 -2.56
C ASP A 107 22.76 -32.06 -1.30
N PRO A 108 21.96 -32.92 -0.64
CA PRO A 108 22.31 -33.50 0.68
C PRO A 108 23.50 -34.45 0.59
N PHE A 109 23.91 -34.77 -0.64
CA PHE A 109 24.99 -35.67 -1.01
C PHE A 109 26.15 -34.90 -1.66
N SER A 110 26.28 -33.59 -1.43
CA SER A 110 27.41 -32.77 -1.91
C SER A 110 28.78 -33.22 -1.39
N TRP A 111 28.80 -33.96 -0.27
CA TRP A 111 29.99 -34.55 0.32
C TRP A 111 30.44 -35.85 -0.38
N LEU A 112 29.63 -36.44 -1.27
CA LEU A 112 29.95 -37.69 -1.96
C LEU A 112 30.70 -37.41 -3.28
N PRO A 113 31.99 -37.81 -3.38
CA PRO A 113 32.75 -37.62 -4.60
C PRO A 113 32.35 -38.66 -5.65
N GLY A 114 31.91 -38.17 -6.81
CA GLY A 114 31.95 -38.93 -8.06
C GLY A 114 30.88 -40.02 -8.21
N ALA A 115 29.70 -39.61 -8.68
CA ALA A 115 29.04 -40.11 -9.90
C ALA A 115 27.50 -40.08 -9.76
N PRO A 116 26.77 -39.52 -10.75
CA PRO A 116 25.31 -39.37 -10.70
C PRO A 116 24.52 -40.68 -10.46
N TRP A 117 25.07 -41.83 -10.85
CA TRP A 117 24.42 -43.14 -10.71
C TRP A 117 24.31 -43.62 -9.25
N VAL A 118 25.25 -43.23 -8.37
CA VAL A 118 25.23 -43.61 -6.96
C VAL A 118 24.06 -42.92 -6.24
N LYS A 119 23.74 -41.68 -6.63
CA LYS A 119 22.56 -40.94 -6.13
C LYS A 119 21.27 -41.67 -6.47
N HIS A 120 21.16 -42.22 -7.68
CA HIS A 120 19.98 -42.97 -8.12
C HIS A 120 19.82 -44.30 -7.38
N ILE A 121 20.91 -45.05 -7.14
CA ILE A 121 20.86 -46.32 -6.42
C ILE A 121 20.51 -46.12 -4.94
N LEU A 122 21.11 -45.13 -4.27
CA LEU A 122 20.80 -44.84 -2.87
C LEU A 122 19.32 -44.45 -2.68
N CYS A 123 18.77 -43.65 -3.58
CA CYS A 123 17.34 -43.32 -3.57
C CYS A 123 16.45 -44.55 -3.84
N TYR A 124 16.84 -45.46 -4.73
CA TYR A 124 16.06 -46.66 -5.05
C TYR A 124 16.07 -47.67 -3.89
N VAL A 125 17.23 -47.86 -3.26
CA VAL A 125 17.40 -48.76 -2.09
C VAL A 125 16.68 -48.19 -0.86
N ALA A 126 16.70 -46.88 -0.65
CA ALA A 126 15.96 -46.20 0.43
C ALA A 126 14.44 -46.09 0.19
N TRP A 127 13.95 -46.40 -1.01
CA TRP A 127 12.52 -46.47 -1.34
C TRP A 127 11.97 -47.90 -1.22
N LEU A 128 12.84 -48.91 -1.21
CA LEU A 128 12.51 -50.33 -1.09
C LEU A 128 12.57 -50.87 0.36
N TRP A 129 12.94 -50.05 1.34
CA TRP A 129 12.95 -50.36 2.77
C TRP A 129 12.22 -49.26 3.55
#